data_AF-A0A537D526-F1
#
_entry.id   AF-A0A537D526-F1
#
_cell.length_a   1.000
_cell.length_b   1.000
_cell.length_c   1.000
_cell.angle_alpha   90.00
_cell.angle_beta   90.00
_cell.angle_gamma   90.00
#
_symmetry.space_group_name_H-M   'P 1'
#
loop_
_entity.id
_entity.type
_entity.pdbx_description
1 polymer ?
#
loop_
_entity_poly.entity_id
_entity_poly.type
_entity_poly.pdbx_seq_one_letter_code
_entity_poly.pdbx_strand_id
1 'polypeptide(L)'
;GGGDSNAIWVFQVGTGITTGTSSVAMINGGQQRNVYWQLGTAATIGTDTAFKGNILAGSAITFSGVNSSLVGRAFAKTAVTMTGANISLGQ
;
A
#
# COMPACT_ATOMS: atom_id res chain seq x y z
N GLY A 1 -5.07 1.08 -15.92
CA GLY A 1 -4.32 2.10 -16.68
C GLY A 1 -5.05 2.61 -17.91
N GLY A 2 -6.23 2.10 -18.29
CA GLY A 2 -6.88 2.56 -19.53
C GLY A 2 -6.07 2.24 -20.79
N GLY A 3 -5.22 1.20 -20.74
CA GLY A 3 -4.27 0.87 -21.80
C GLY A 3 -2.90 1.53 -21.66
N ASP A 4 -2.75 2.51 -20.77
CA ASP A 4 -1.47 3.16 -20.49
C ASP A 4 -0.77 2.55 -19.27
N SER A 5 0.48 2.11 -19.47
CA SER A 5 1.34 1.56 -18.42
C SER A 5 2.09 2.62 -17.61
N ASN A 6 2.15 3.84 -18.13
CA ASN A 6 2.73 5.01 -17.45
C ASN A 6 1.68 5.80 -16.66
N ALA A 7 0.41 5.40 -16.71
CA ALA A 7 -0.64 6.01 -15.92
C ALA A 7 -0.24 6.05 -14.43
N ILE A 8 -0.53 7.18 -13.78
CA ILE A 8 -0.19 7.47 -12.39
C ILE A 8 -1.46 7.60 -11.56
N TRP A 9 -1.43 7.08 -10.33
CA TRP A 9 -2.49 7.26 -9.35
C TRP A 9 -1.92 7.82 -8.06
N VAL A 10 -2.50 8.91 -7.57
CA VAL A 10 -2.18 9.51 -6.28
C VAL A 10 -3.46 9.58 -5.47
N PHE A 11 -3.50 8.84 -4.36
CA PHE A 11 -4.58 8.90 -3.38
C PHE A 11 -4.11 9.75 -2.20
N GLN A 12 -4.77 10.89 -1.99
CA GLN A 12 -4.49 11.78 -0.85
C GLN A 12 -5.60 11.60 0.18
N VAL A 13 -5.22 11.16 1.37
CA VAL A 13 -6.15 10.90 2.48
C VAL A 13 -5.70 11.72 3.67
N GLY A 14 -6.54 12.65 4.14
CA GLY A 14 -6.20 13.55 5.25
C GLY A 14 -5.95 12.82 6.59
N THR A 15 -6.44 11.59 6.70
CA THR A 15 -6.27 10.71 7.86
C THR A 15 -5.46 9.47 7.47
N GLY A 16 -5.87 8.30 7.96
CA GLY A 16 -5.20 7.03 7.74
C GLY A 16 -6.07 6.07 6.92
N ILE A 17 -5.49 4.94 6.55
CA ILE A 17 -6.20 3.81 5.94
C ILE A 17 -6.13 2.62 6.88
N THR A 18 -7.24 1.90 7.02
CA THR A 18 -7.29 0.59 7.64
C THR A 18 -7.90 -0.40 6.65
N THR A 19 -7.23 -1.52 6.39
CA THR A 19 -7.77 -2.58 5.53
C THR A 19 -8.29 -3.75 6.37
N GLY A 20 -9.38 -4.37 5.90
CA GLY A 20 -9.73 -5.75 6.24
C GLY A 20 -9.19 -6.70 5.17
N THR A 21 -9.80 -7.88 5.01
CA THR A 21 -9.49 -8.77 3.88
C THR A 21 -9.80 -8.07 2.56
N SER A 22 -8.77 -7.75 1.78
CA SER A 22 -8.91 -6.86 0.63
C SER A 22 -7.75 -7.02 -0.36
N SER A 23 -7.92 -6.50 -1.58
CA SER A 23 -6.85 -6.46 -2.57
C SER A 23 -6.90 -5.19 -3.42
N VAL A 24 -5.73 -4.73 -3.86
CA VAL A 24 -5.59 -3.70 -4.89
C VAL A 24 -5.25 -4.37 -6.21
N ALA A 25 -6.18 -4.36 -7.17
CA ALA A 25 -6.00 -4.97 -8.48
C ALA A 25 -5.38 -3.97 -9.49
N MET A 26 -4.38 -4.43 -10.24
CA MET A 26 -3.84 -3.68 -11.38
C MET A 26 -4.50 -4.19 -12.66
N ILE A 27 -5.27 -3.34 -13.34
CA ILE A 27 -5.99 -3.71 -14.57
C ILE A 27 -5.62 -2.78 -15.72
N ASN A 28 -5.76 -3.27 -16.96
CA ASN A 28 -5.62 -2.50 -18.19
C ASN A 28 -4.34 -1.65 -18.22
N GLY A 29 -3.18 -2.28 -18.00
CA GLY A 29 -1.88 -1.61 -17.96
C GLY A 29 -1.48 -0.99 -16.62
N GLY A 30 -2.31 -1.04 -15.57
CA GLY A 30 -1.93 -0.50 -14.26
C GLY A 30 -0.61 -1.08 -13.73
N GLN A 31 0.23 -0.24 -13.14
CA GLN A 31 1.53 -0.62 -12.56
C GLN A 31 1.59 -0.15 -11.12
N GLN A 32 1.88 -1.07 -10.19
CA GLN A 32 1.99 -0.78 -8.75
C GLN A 32 3.05 0.28 -8.46
N ARG A 33 4.13 0.32 -9.25
CA ARG A 33 5.23 1.29 -9.08
C ARG A 33 4.76 2.74 -9.29
N ASN A 34 3.62 2.94 -9.96
CA ASN A 34 3.01 4.22 -10.29
C ASN A 34 1.83 4.59 -9.38
N VAL A 35 1.58 3.82 -8.32
CA VAL A 35 0.52 4.09 -7.33
C VAL A 35 1.13 4.68 -6.07
N TYR A 36 0.56 5.78 -5.60
CA TYR A 36 1.01 6.50 -4.40
C TYR A 36 -0.16 6.70 -3.45
N TRP A 37 0.05 6.36 -2.19
CA TRP A 37 -0.90 6.53 -1.09
C TRP A 37 -0.30 7.52 -0.10
N GLN A 38 -0.70 8.79 -0.18
CA GLN A 38 -0.27 9.82 0.76
C GLN A 38 -1.30 9.94 1.87
N LEU A 39 -0.90 9.59 3.09
CA LEU A 39 -1.76 9.54 4.27
C LEU A 39 -1.33 10.62 5.26
N GLY A 40 -2.29 11.36 5.81
CA GLY A 40 -2.05 12.35 6.84
C GLY A 40 -1.65 11.72 8.18
N THR A 41 -2.12 10.50 8.47
CA THR A 41 -1.78 9.76 9.70
C THR A 41 -1.24 8.36 9.40
N ALA A 42 -1.79 7.32 10.02
CA ALA A 42 -1.25 5.96 10.01
C ALA A 42 -1.84 5.08 8.89
N ALA A 43 -1.14 4.02 8.52
CA ALA A 43 -1.72 2.91 7.77
C ALA A 43 -1.78 1.65 8.63
N THR A 44 -2.93 0.98 8.65
CA THR A 44 -3.08 -0.36 9.23
C THR A 44 -3.47 -1.33 8.11
N ILE A 45 -2.53 -2.19 7.73
CA ILE A 45 -2.72 -3.22 6.71
C ILE A 45 -3.08 -4.53 7.41
N GLY A 46 -4.35 -4.94 7.31
CA GLY A 46 -4.91 -6.11 7.96
C GLY A 46 -4.46 -7.44 7.37
N THR A 47 -4.74 -8.52 8.11
CA THR A 47 -4.58 -9.92 7.67
C THR A 47 -5.18 -10.17 6.28
N ASP A 48 -4.54 -11.03 5.50
CA ASP A 48 -4.98 -11.41 4.15
C ASP A 48 -5.18 -10.23 3.17
N THR A 49 -4.54 -9.08 3.43
CA THR A 49 -4.54 -7.95 2.50
C THR A 49 -3.48 -8.13 1.41
N ALA A 50 -3.87 -8.01 0.13
CA ALA A 50 -2.95 -7.90 -0.99
C ALA A 50 -2.82 -6.44 -1.46
N PHE A 51 -1.95 -5.68 -0.81
CA PHE A 51 -1.78 -4.25 -1.07
C PHE A 51 -0.77 -3.99 -2.20
N LYS A 52 -0.97 -2.93 -2.98
CA LYS A 52 -0.06 -2.52 -4.06
C LYS A 52 0.13 -1.01 -4.06
N GLY A 53 1.36 -0.56 -4.30
CA GLY A 53 1.73 0.85 -4.38
C GLY A 53 2.76 1.29 -3.35
N ASN A 54 3.07 2.58 -3.37
CA ASN A 54 4.01 3.22 -2.45
C ASN A 54 3.20 3.97 -1.37
N ILE A 55 3.31 3.56 -0.12
CA ILE A 55 2.65 4.19 1.03
C ILE A 55 3.57 5.26 1.60
N LEU A 56 3.06 6.48 1.76
CA LEU A 56 3.71 7.59 2.46
C LEU A 56 2.80 8.02 3.62
N ALA A 57 3.10 7.50 4.81
CA ALA A 57 2.29 7.73 6.01
C ALA A 57 2.84 8.88 6.88
N GLY A 58 1.94 9.77 7.30
CA GLY A 58 2.25 10.85 8.22
C GLY A 58 2.63 10.39 9.64
N SER A 59 2.30 9.16 10.00
CA SER A 59 2.79 8.51 11.22
C SER A 59 3.26 7.07 10.96
N ALA A 60 2.70 6.07 11.64
CA ALA A 60 3.16 4.68 11.58
C ALA A 60 2.48 3.89 10.46
N ILE A 61 3.17 2.85 9.96
CA ILE A 61 2.58 1.81 9.12
C ILE A 61 2.64 0.49 9.88
N THR A 62 1.50 -0.16 10.06
CA THR A 62 1.38 -1.44 10.77
C THR A 62 0.80 -2.50 9.86
N PHE A 63 1.52 -3.60 9.67
CA PHE A 63 0.98 -4.83 9.07
C PHE A 63 0.56 -5.76 10.22
N SER A 64 -0.74 -5.83 10.50
CA SER A 64 -1.28 -6.31 11.78
C SER A 64 -1.48 -7.82 11.88
N GLY A 65 -1.24 -8.59 10.81
CA GLY A 65 -1.45 -10.03 10.81
C GLY A 65 -0.80 -10.78 9.65
N VAL A 66 -0.87 -12.11 9.73
CA VAL A 66 -0.30 -13.03 8.74
C VAL A 66 -0.91 -12.85 7.35
N ASN A 67 -0.18 -13.29 6.33
CA ASN A 67 -0.58 -13.25 4.91
C ASN A 67 -0.88 -11.86 4.34
N SER A 68 -0.66 -10.79 5.10
CA SER A 68 -0.62 -9.45 4.53
C SER A 68 0.57 -9.33 3.57
N SER A 69 0.37 -8.65 2.45
CA SER A 69 1.42 -8.43 1.46
C SER A 69 1.39 -7.01 0.90
N LEU A 70 2.58 -6.51 0.55
CA LEU A 70 2.77 -5.26 -0.16
C LEU A 70 3.66 -5.50 -1.38
N VAL A 71 3.14 -5.16 -2.55
CA VAL A 71 3.97 -4.97 -3.75
C VAL A 71 4.18 -3.47 -3.94
N GLY A 72 5.34 -2.98 -3.48
CA GLY A 72 5.70 -1.56 -3.50
C GLY A 72 6.60 -1.17 -2.32
N ARG A 73 6.33 -0.03 -1.69
CA ARG A 73 7.18 0.55 -0.63
C ARG A 73 6.36 1.09 0.53
N ALA A 74 6.89 1.01 1.74
CA ALA A 74 6.26 1.55 2.95
C ALA A 74 7.18 2.60 3.59
N PHE A 75 6.84 3.88 3.45
CA PHE A 75 7.52 5.01 4.08
C PHE A 75 6.66 5.57 5.21
N ALA A 76 7.15 5.44 6.43
CA ALA A 76 6.50 5.96 7.63
C ALA A 76 7.37 7.08 8.24
N LYS A 77 6.75 8.15 8.73
CA LYS A 77 7.49 9.20 9.47
C LYS A 77 7.94 8.75 10.85
N THR A 78 7.36 7.67 11.40
CA THR A 78 7.73 7.13 12.71
C THR A 78 8.31 5.73 12.58
N ALA A 79 7.47 4.71 12.45
CA ALA A 79 7.88 3.31 12.43
C ALA A 79 7.08 2.50 11.42
N VAL A 80 7.70 1.42 10.94
CA VAL A 80 7.02 0.35 10.21
C VAL A 80 7.07 -0.91 11.06
N THR A 81 5.90 -1.43 11.44
CA THR A 81 5.77 -2.67 12.22
C THR A 81 5.21 -3.77 11.34
N MET A 82 5.84 -4.95 11.37
CA MET A 82 5.46 -6.08 10.51
C MET A 82 5.29 -7.37 11.32
N THR A 83 4.14 -8.03 11.15
CA THR A 83 3.87 -9.35 11.72
C THR A 83 3.53 -10.33 10.59
N GLY A 84 4.48 -11.16 10.17
CA GLY A 84 4.25 -12.18 9.13
C GLY A 84 3.86 -11.62 7.75
N ALA A 85 4.28 -10.38 7.45
CA ALA A 85 3.98 -9.69 6.21
C ALA A 85 5.03 -9.97 5.12
N ASN A 86 4.58 -10.03 3.85
CA ASN A 86 5.45 -10.22 2.70
C ASN A 86 5.59 -8.92 1.90
N ILE A 87 6.80 -8.36 1.84
CA ILE A 87 7.06 -7.08 1.16
C ILE A 87 8.00 -7.32 -0.02
N SER A 88 7.62 -6.86 -1.22
CA SER A 88 8.45 -6.95 -2.43
C SER A 88 8.25 -5.74 -3.32
N LEU A 89 9.15 -5.49 -4.27
CA LEU A 89 8.95 -4.46 -5.29
C LEU A 89 8.06 -4.94 -6.45
N GLY A 90 7.80 -6.25 -6.53
CA GLY A 90 7.27 -6.91 -7.72
C GLY A 90 8.30 -6.87 -8.84
N GLN A 91 8.49 -8.00 -9.53
CA GLN A 91 9.16 -7.95 -10.82
C GLN A 91 8.20 -7.30 -11.82
#